data_AF-A0A0G1YQU7-F1
#
_entry.id   AF-A0A0G1YQU7-F1
#
_cell.length_a   1.000
_cell.length_b   1.000
_cell.length_c   1.000
_cell.angle_alpha   90.00
_cell.angle_beta   90.00
_cell.angle_gamma   90.00
#
_symmetry.space_group_name_H-M   'P 1'
#
loop_
_entity.id
_entity.type
_entity.pdbx_description
1 polymer ?
#
loop_
_entity_poly.entity_id
_entity_poly.type
_entity_poly.pdbx_seq_one_letter_code
_entity_poly.pdbx_strand_id
1 'polypeptide(L)'
;MAAATRRRIQNEPLRKSQIRAGGKKLTPMSATNRGSTRRDNDAYATPAWAVRRFLEEMKQGKSLARPESIRDPGAGSGILLQVARDFFPDSKLSAIEIRPECQENLSRITQDVTITDYLTASDCPFVDLTLMNPPYSLAMQFVQKALSHSTWVIALLRLNWLAAEKRYAFLRQNTPDVYILPNRPSFTMLGTDMTEYAWMAWGAHSRNGVAGKIKLLEVTPLGERRCATK
;
A
#
# COMPACT_ATOMS: atom_id res chain seq x y z
N MET A 1 61.33 -15.57 -29.45
CA MET A 1 61.93 -14.24 -29.23
C MET A 1 61.25 -13.25 -30.14
N ALA A 2 60.79 -12.13 -29.59
CA ALA A 2 60.00 -11.11 -30.24
C ALA A 2 60.86 -9.91 -30.66
N ALA A 3 60.51 -9.24 -31.75
CA ALA A 3 60.60 -7.78 -31.92
C ALA A 3 60.00 -7.38 -33.29
N ALA A 4 58.76 -6.87 -33.27
CA ALA A 4 58.17 -6.17 -34.40
C ALA A 4 58.22 -4.65 -34.15
N THR A 5 58.73 -3.96 -35.16
CA THR A 5 59.06 -2.52 -35.21
C THR A 5 57.83 -1.63 -35.08
N ARG A 6 57.92 -0.64 -34.18
CA ARG A 6 56.91 0.43 -33.96
C ARG A 6 56.77 1.31 -35.20
N ARG A 7 55.54 1.50 -35.71
CA ARG A 7 55.18 2.65 -36.55
C ARG A 7 54.34 3.64 -35.76
N ARG A 8 54.86 4.87 -35.69
CA ARG A 8 54.27 6.09 -35.14
C ARG A 8 53.29 6.63 -36.20
N ILE A 9 52.00 6.68 -35.89
CA ILE A 9 51.02 7.41 -36.70
C ILE A 9 50.73 8.73 -35.99
N GLN A 10 50.97 9.82 -36.71
CA GLN A 10 50.78 11.19 -36.27
C GLN A 10 49.28 11.53 -36.26
N ASN A 11 48.87 12.31 -35.26
CA ASN A 11 47.54 12.90 -35.11
C ASN A 11 47.29 13.90 -36.24
N GLU A 12 46.20 13.70 -37.00
CA GLU A 12 45.58 14.76 -37.82
C GLU A 12 44.15 15.00 -37.31
N PRO A 13 43.72 16.26 -37.07
CA PRO A 13 42.41 16.54 -36.50
C PRO A 13 41.32 16.43 -37.56
N LEU A 14 40.32 15.59 -37.31
CA LEU A 14 39.13 15.45 -38.16
C LEU A 14 38.36 16.79 -38.23
N ARG A 15 38.18 17.28 -39.45
CA ARG A 15 37.41 18.49 -39.78
C ARG A 15 35.95 18.32 -39.38
N LYS A 16 35.41 19.36 -38.74
CA LYS A 16 34.00 19.51 -38.38
C LYS A 16 33.11 19.48 -39.64
N SER A 17 32.42 18.38 -39.89
CA SER A 17 31.29 18.33 -40.81
C SER A 17 30.02 18.72 -40.07
N GLN A 18 29.39 19.79 -40.55
CA GLN A 18 28.10 20.31 -40.11
C GLN A 18 27.02 19.22 -40.17
N ILE A 19 26.52 18.79 -39.01
CA ILE A 19 25.26 18.05 -38.90
C ILE A 19 24.25 18.99 -38.26
N ARG A 20 23.16 19.21 -38.99
CA ARG A 20 22.08 20.14 -38.71
C ARG A 20 21.47 19.87 -37.33
N ALA A 21 21.28 20.95 -36.57
CA ALA A 21 20.56 20.95 -35.31
C ALA A 21 19.09 20.56 -35.53
N GLY A 22 18.79 19.31 -35.23
CA GLY A 22 17.44 18.76 -35.10
C GLY A 22 17.30 17.95 -33.81
N GLY A 23 17.91 18.44 -32.73
CA GLY A 23 17.83 17.79 -31.43
C GLY A 23 16.45 17.99 -30.81
N LYS A 24 15.57 17.00 -30.90
CA LYS A 24 14.51 16.87 -29.88
C LYS A 24 15.23 16.65 -28.55
N LYS A 25 15.25 17.67 -27.70
CA LYS A 25 15.59 17.52 -26.27
C LYS A 25 14.69 16.41 -25.72
N LEU A 26 15.26 15.23 -25.47
CA LEU A 26 14.68 14.28 -24.54
C LEU A 26 14.75 14.95 -23.17
N THR A 27 13.67 15.61 -22.79
CA THR A 27 13.47 16.01 -21.40
C THR A 27 13.47 14.75 -20.56
N PRO A 28 14.32 14.64 -19.51
CA PRO A 28 14.14 13.57 -18.54
C PRO A 28 12.75 13.77 -17.96
N MET A 29 11.88 12.78 -18.14
CA MET A 29 10.55 12.80 -17.58
C MET A 29 10.69 12.60 -16.08
N SER A 30 10.95 13.70 -15.36
CA SER A 30 10.98 13.69 -13.91
C SER A 30 9.54 13.59 -13.40
N ALA A 31 9.24 12.54 -12.65
CA ALA A 31 7.96 12.38 -11.98
C ALA A 31 7.78 13.34 -10.77
N THR A 32 8.57 14.40 -10.67
CA THR A 32 8.63 15.27 -9.48
C THR A 32 7.76 16.52 -9.55
N ASN A 33 6.86 16.68 -10.52
CA ASN A 33 5.99 17.85 -10.58
C ASN A 33 4.49 17.54 -10.78
N ARG A 34 4.01 16.46 -10.16
CA ARG A 34 2.57 16.16 -10.01
C ARG A 34 2.11 16.41 -8.58
N GLY A 35 2.54 17.53 -8.01
CA GLY A 35 1.99 18.05 -6.77
C GLY A 35 0.62 18.62 -7.03
N SER A 36 -0.42 17.78 -7.05
CA SER A 36 -1.70 18.25 -6.51
C SER A 36 -1.41 18.71 -5.08
N THR A 37 -1.92 19.86 -4.68
CA THR A 37 -1.92 20.31 -3.28
C THR A 37 -2.20 19.09 -2.40
N ARG A 38 -1.19 18.65 -1.63
CA ARG A 38 -1.34 17.52 -0.72
C ARG A 38 -2.49 17.93 0.20
N ARG A 39 -3.58 17.16 0.18
CA ARG A 39 -4.61 17.35 1.19
C ARG A 39 -3.93 16.98 2.50
N ASP A 40 -3.87 17.92 3.44
CA ASP A 40 -3.11 17.75 4.68
C ASP A 40 -3.45 16.46 5.45
N ASN A 41 -4.60 15.84 5.15
CA ASN A 41 -5.07 14.60 5.77
C ASN A 41 -5.49 13.50 4.78
N ASP A 42 -4.75 13.32 3.67
CA ASP A 42 -4.69 12.12 2.79
C ASP A 42 -5.89 11.14 2.90
N ALA A 43 -7.10 11.63 2.61
CA ALA A 43 -8.34 10.87 2.73
C ALA A 43 -8.50 9.96 1.51
N TYR A 44 -7.88 8.77 1.53
CA TYR A 44 -8.02 7.77 0.48
C TYR A 44 -9.21 6.85 0.77
N ALA A 45 -10.34 7.09 0.10
CA ALA A 45 -11.50 6.20 0.22
C ALA A 45 -11.20 4.86 -0.47
N THR A 46 -10.94 3.82 0.32
CA THR A 46 -10.74 2.46 -0.20
C THR A 46 -12.05 1.92 -0.78
N PRO A 47 -12.10 1.50 -2.05
CA PRO A 47 -13.34 0.96 -2.59
C PRO A 47 -13.61 -0.43 -1.98
N ALA A 48 -14.87 -0.66 -1.58
CA ALA A 48 -15.28 -1.89 -0.89
C ALA A 48 -14.93 -3.17 -1.65
N TRP A 49 -15.02 -3.15 -2.99
CA TRP A 49 -14.68 -4.31 -3.83
C TRP A 49 -13.22 -4.76 -3.66
N ALA A 50 -12.28 -3.82 -3.44
CA ALA A 50 -10.87 -4.15 -3.30
C ALA A 50 -10.58 -4.86 -1.98
N VAL A 51 -11.30 -4.46 -0.91
CA VAL A 51 -11.26 -5.14 0.40
C VAL A 51 -11.89 -6.52 0.29
N ARG A 52 -13.07 -6.61 -0.37
CA ARG A 52 -13.84 -7.84 -0.53
C ARG A 52 -13.04 -8.94 -1.24
N ARG A 53 -12.38 -8.64 -2.37
CA ARG A 53 -11.53 -9.60 -3.10
C ARG A 53 -10.41 -10.16 -2.26
N PHE A 54 -9.81 -9.32 -1.42
CA PHE A 54 -8.75 -9.77 -0.53
C PHE A 54 -9.27 -10.65 0.60
N LEU A 55 -10.38 -10.29 1.25
CA LEU A 55 -10.96 -11.10 2.32
C LEU A 55 -11.52 -12.44 1.80
N GLU A 56 -12.03 -12.48 0.57
CA GLU A 56 -12.40 -13.74 -0.11
C GLU A 56 -11.21 -14.68 -0.21
N GLU A 57 -10.08 -14.18 -0.71
CA GLU A 57 -8.84 -14.95 -0.84
C GLU A 57 -8.34 -15.46 0.53
N MET A 58 -8.27 -14.59 1.53
CA MET A 58 -7.79 -14.96 2.87
C MET A 58 -8.68 -16.01 3.55
N LYS A 59 -10.00 -15.95 3.31
CA LYS A 59 -10.98 -16.92 3.83
C LYS A 59 -10.92 -18.25 3.09
N GLN A 60 -10.83 -18.23 1.76
CA GLN A 60 -10.68 -19.44 0.93
C GLN A 60 -9.38 -20.18 1.22
N GLY A 61 -8.27 -19.46 1.33
CA GLY A 61 -6.96 -20.00 1.70
C GLY A 61 -6.83 -20.38 3.17
N LYS A 62 -7.90 -20.23 3.98
CA LYS A 62 -7.93 -20.50 5.44
C LYS A 62 -6.82 -19.79 6.23
N SER A 63 -6.26 -18.71 5.67
CA SER A 63 -5.17 -17.96 6.29
C SER A 63 -5.66 -17.06 7.43
N LEU A 64 -6.93 -16.67 7.38
CA LEU A 64 -7.59 -15.83 8.39
C LEU A 64 -8.90 -16.50 8.86
N ALA A 65 -8.78 -17.57 9.64
CA ALA A 65 -9.93 -18.28 10.17
C ALA A 65 -10.43 -17.60 11.46
N ARG A 66 -11.40 -16.68 11.31
CA ARG A 66 -12.24 -16.11 12.38
C ARG A 66 -11.49 -15.25 13.41
N PRO A 67 -10.99 -14.06 13.03
CA PRO A 67 -10.49 -13.10 14.02
C PRO A 67 -11.61 -12.74 15.00
N GLU A 68 -11.38 -12.79 16.30
CA GLU A 68 -12.36 -12.35 17.30
C GLU A 68 -12.38 -10.82 17.41
N SER A 69 -11.27 -10.17 17.09
CA SER A 69 -11.09 -8.73 17.14
C SER A 69 -10.41 -8.17 15.88
N ILE A 70 -11.00 -7.11 15.33
CA ILE A 70 -10.51 -6.43 14.12
C ILE A 70 -10.40 -4.92 14.41
N ARG A 71 -9.28 -4.31 14.01
CA ARG A 71 -9.03 -2.88 14.12
C ARG A 71 -8.71 -2.25 12.78
N ASP A 72 -9.26 -1.07 12.54
CA ASP A 72 -8.74 -0.12 11.55
C ASP A 72 -8.17 1.11 12.28
N PRO A 73 -6.84 1.27 12.35
CA PRO A 73 -6.19 2.38 13.04
C PRO A 73 -6.18 3.72 12.26
N GLY A 74 -6.78 3.75 11.08
CA GLY A 74 -6.97 4.97 10.28
C GLY A 74 -8.30 4.88 9.54
N ALA A 75 -9.38 4.72 10.31
CA ALA A 75 -10.62 4.14 9.83
C ALA A 75 -11.35 4.95 8.75
N GLY A 76 -11.14 6.26 8.68
CA GLY A 76 -11.82 7.16 7.76
C GLY A 76 -13.34 6.99 7.80
N SER A 77 -13.95 6.73 6.65
CA SER A 77 -15.39 6.46 6.56
C SER A 77 -15.79 5.04 6.99
N GLY A 78 -14.84 4.21 7.44
CA GLY A 78 -15.11 2.88 8.00
C GLY A 78 -15.39 1.78 6.98
N ILE A 79 -15.12 2.00 5.68
CA ILE A 79 -15.40 1.00 4.63
C ILE A 79 -14.70 -0.34 4.90
N LEU A 80 -13.45 -0.32 5.38
CA LEU A 80 -12.72 -1.55 5.70
C LEU A 80 -13.44 -2.35 6.80
N LEU A 81 -13.90 -1.67 7.86
CA LEU A 81 -14.65 -2.28 8.96
C LEU A 81 -16.04 -2.75 8.54
N GLN A 82 -16.72 -2.02 7.66
CA GLN A 82 -18.01 -2.41 7.12
C GLN A 82 -17.89 -3.70 6.29
N VAL A 83 -16.90 -3.78 5.39
CA VAL A 83 -16.65 -5.00 4.64
C VAL A 83 -16.16 -6.13 5.56
N ALA A 84 -15.37 -5.83 6.59
CA ALA A 84 -14.95 -6.83 7.57
C ALA A 84 -16.15 -7.44 8.32
N ARG A 85 -17.15 -6.62 8.69
CA ARG A 85 -18.41 -7.08 9.31
C ARG A 85 -19.13 -8.10 8.43
N ASP A 86 -19.19 -7.87 7.12
CA ASP A 86 -19.84 -8.79 6.18
C ASP A 86 -19.17 -10.18 6.16
N PHE A 87 -17.85 -10.24 6.40
CA PHE A 87 -17.07 -11.49 6.35
C PHE A 87 -16.98 -12.19 7.70
N PHE A 88 -16.98 -11.40 8.77
CA PHE A 88 -16.80 -11.81 10.16
C PHE A 88 -17.85 -11.12 11.05
N PRO A 89 -19.12 -11.57 10.98
CA PRO A 89 -20.23 -10.89 11.65
C PRO A 89 -20.08 -10.84 13.18
N ASP A 90 -19.40 -11.83 13.76
CA ASP A 90 -19.23 -11.99 15.21
C ASP A 90 -18.00 -11.26 15.76
N SER A 91 -17.13 -10.70 14.91
CA SER A 91 -15.92 -10.02 15.37
C SER A 91 -16.24 -8.71 16.09
N LYS A 92 -15.49 -8.43 17.16
CA LYS A 92 -15.43 -7.11 17.78
C LYS A 92 -14.64 -6.17 16.87
N LEU A 93 -15.26 -5.08 16.46
CA LEU A 93 -14.64 -4.09 15.58
C LEU A 93 -14.21 -2.89 16.40
N SER A 94 -13.01 -2.35 16.15
CA SER A 94 -12.53 -1.10 16.74
C SER A 94 -12.02 -0.16 15.66
N ALA A 95 -12.33 1.13 15.81
CA ALA A 95 -11.92 2.19 14.90
C ALA A 95 -11.06 3.20 15.64
N ILE A 96 -9.90 3.53 15.10
CA ILE A 96 -9.13 4.71 15.49
C ILE A 96 -9.08 5.66 14.29
N GLU A 97 -9.39 6.92 14.51
CA GLU A 97 -9.37 7.94 13.47
C GLU A 97 -8.97 9.28 14.10
N ILE A 98 -8.13 10.05 13.40
CA ILE A 98 -7.65 11.34 13.91
C ILE A 98 -8.67 12.46 13.69
N ARG A 99 -9.55 12.30 12.69
CA ARG A 99 -10.58 13.27 12.29
C ARG A 99 -11.88 13.11 13.08
N PRO A 100 -12.26 14.09 13.92
CA PRO A 100 -13.51 14.04 14.68
C PRO A 100 -14.76 13.94 13.81
N GLU A 101 -14.76 14.50 12.60
CA GLU A 101 -15.90 14.47 11.69
C GLU A 101 -16.28 13.06 11.21
N CYS A 102 -15.39 12.08 11.35
CA CYS A 102 -15.67 10.68 11.01
C CYS A 102 -16.41 9.93 12.13
N GLN A 103 -16.46 10.48 13.36
CA GLN A 103 -17.01 9.81 14.53
C GLN A 103 -18.45 9.34 14.32
N GLU A 104 -19.34 10.23 13.83
CA GLU A 104 -20.76 9.90 13.65
C GLU A 104 -20.94 8.69 12.73
N ASN A 105 -20.22 8.65 11.62
CA ASN A 105 -20.32 7.56 10.66
C ASN A 105 -19.70 6.26 11.20
N LEU A 106 -18.56 6.35 11.89
CA LEU A 106 -17.92 5.19 12.52
C LEU A 106 -18.77 4.59 13.64
N SER A 107 -19.46 5.41 14.43
CA SER A 107 -20.36 4.96 15.50
C SER A 107 -21.58 4.18 14.99
N ARG A 108 -21.93 4.30 13.70
CA ARG A 108 -22.95 3.46 13.05
C ARG A 108 -22.43 2.05 12.70
N ILE A 109 -21.11 1.87 12.68
CA ILE A 109 -20.44 0.60 12.29
C ILE A 109 -19.98 -0.16 13.54
N THR A 110 -19.45 0.54 14.55
CA THR A 110 -19.00 -0.06 15.81
C THR A 110 -19.17 0.91 16.98
N GLN A 111 -19.32 0.34 18.19
CA GLN A 111 -19.38 1.11 19.44
C GLN A 111 -17.98 1.50 19.94
N ASP A 112 -16.93 0.81 19.49
CA ASP A 112 -15.54 1.08 19.88
C ASP A 112 -14.89 2.01 18.85
N VAL A 113 -15.11 3.32 19.05
CA VAL A 113 -14.55 4.39 18.22
C VAL A 113 -13.71 5.31 19.09
N THR A 114 -12.44 5.46 18.74
CA THR A 114 -11.51 6.37 19.43
C THR A 114 -11.04 7.45 18.46
N ILE A 115 -11.36 8.71 18.77
CA ILE A 115 -10.87 9.86 18.00
C ILE A 115 -9.53 10.32 18.58
N THR A 116 -8.42 9.91 17.96
CA THR A 116 -7.06 10.23 18.40
C THR A 116 -6.02 9.97 17.30
N ASP A 117 -4.80 10.48 17.47
CA ASP A 117 -3.66 10.10 16.64
C ASP A 117 -3.18 8.70 17.02
N TYR A 118 -3.39 7.74 16.12
CA TYR A 118 -2.97 6.36 16.30
C TYR A 118 -1.48 6.21 16.60
N LEU A 119 -0.59 7.02 16.03
CA LEU A 119 0.85 6.88 16.27
C LEU A 119 1.23 7.25 17.71
N THR A 120 0.53 8.22 18.31
CA THR A 120 0.78 8.67 19.69
C THR A 120 -0.12 8.01 20.73
N ALA A 121 -1.18 7.30 20.32
CA ALA A 121 -2.08 6.59 21.24
C ALA A 121 -1.30 5.62 22.14
N SER A 122 -1.42 5.77 23.45
CA SER A 122 -0.74 4.92 24.44
C SER A 122 -1.47 3.60 24.67
N ASP A 123 -2.79 3.60 24.56
CA ASP A 123 -3.62 2.41 24.70
C ASP A 123 -3.99 1.85 23.33
N CYS A 124 -3.48 0.65 23.03
CA CYS A 124 -3.77 -0.11 21.83
C CYS A 124 -3.89 -1.57 22.25
N PRO A 125 -5.06 -2.02 22.75
CA PRO A 125 -5.22 -3.39 23.21
C PRO A 125 -4.98 -4.35 22.05
N PHE A 126 -4.42 -5.51 22.36
CA PHE A 126 -4.04 -6.49 21.35
C PHE A 126 -5.27 -6.97 20.57
N VAL A 127 -5.15 -7.11 19.24
CA VAL A 127 -6.22 -7.59 18.35
C VAL A 127 -5.75 -8.73 17.45
N ASP A 128 -6.69 -9.52 16.92
CA ASP A 128 -6.34 -10.59 16.01
C ASP A 128 -5.96 -10.05 14.63
N LEU A 129 -6.62 -8.98 14.19
CA LEU A 129 -6.41 -8.40 12.87
C LEU A 129 -6.40 -6.87 12.92
N THR A 130 -5.31 -6.28 12.45
CA THR A 130 -5.32 -4.90 11.95
C THR A 130 -5.49 -4.92 10.42
N LEU A 131 -6.56 -4.31 9.92
CA LEU A 131 -6.88 -4.15 8.50
C LEU A 131 -6.92 -2.64 8.17
N MET A 132 -6.03 -2.17 7.31
CA MET A 132 -5.86 -0.72 7.11
C MET A 132 -5.51 -0.29 5.68
N ASN A 133 -5.81 0.97 5.37
CA ASN A 133 -5.23 1.73 4.27
C ASN A 133 -4.56 2.99 4.86
N PRO A 134 -3.31 2.88 5.35
CA PRO A 134 -2.70 3.96 6.13
C PRO A 134 -2.31 5.14 5.22
N PRO A 135 -2.20 6.37 5.77
CA PRO A 135 -1.60 7.49 5.04
C PRO A 135 -0.23 7.11 4.49
N TYR A 136 0.00 7.26 3.18
CA TYR A 136 1.18 6.64 2.54
C TYR A 136 2.53 7.16 3.04
N SER A 137 2.59 8.41 3.50
CA SER A 137 3.78 8.99 4.13
C SER A 137 4.12 8.33 5.47
N LEU A 138 3.11 7.86 6.21
CA LEU A 138 3.20 7.29 7.55
C LEU A 138 3.06 5.75 7.58
N ALA A 139 2.82 5.11 6.43
CA ALA A 139 2.55 3.68 6.31
C ALA A 139 3.55 2.79 7.07
N MET A 140 4.83 3.13 7.06
CA MET A 140 5.86 2.38 7.79
C MET A 140 5.63 2.40 9.30
N GLN A 141 5.36 3.57 9.87
CA GLN A 141 5.12 3.74 11.31
C GLN A 141 3.83 3.04 11.72
N PHE A 142 2.78 3.12 10.89
CA PHE A 142 1.52 2.42 11.10
C PHE A 142 1.72 0.90 11.14
N VAL A 143 2.42 0.33 10.15
CA VAL A 143 2.71 -1.11 10.09
C VAL A 143 3.54 -1.55 11.29
N GLN A 144 4.62 -0.83 11.62
CA GLN A 144 5.47 -1.18 12.76
C GLN A 144 4.70 -1.16 14.08
N LYS A 145 3.86 -0.14 14.31
CA LYS A 145 3.00 -0.08 15.50
C LYS A 145 1.96 -1.19 15.50
N ALA A 146 1.31 -1.46 14.38
CA ALA A 146 0.32 -2.53 14.28
C ALA A 146 0.92 -3.92 14.57
N LEU A 147 2.15 -4.17 14.11
CA LEU A 147 2.85 -5.44 14.36
C LEU A 147 3.09 -5.71 15.85
N SER A 148 3.16 -4.68 16.70
CA SER A 148 3.39 -4.85 18.15
C SER A 148 2.13 -5.22 18.94
N HIS A 149 0.93 -5.04 18.37
CA HIS A 149 -0.34 -5.31 19.08
C HIS A 149 -1.36 -6.06 18.21
N SER A 150 -0.94 -6.73 17.15
CA SER A 150 -1.84 -7.53 16.31
C SER A 150 -1.29 -8.91 16.01
N THR A 151 -2.13 -9.92 15.82
CA THR A 151 -1.72 -11.22 15.26
C THR A 151 -1.48 -11.12 13.75
N TRP A 152 -2.39 -10.49 13.04
CA TRP A 152 -2.29 -10.17 11.62
C TRP A 152 -2.26 -8.66 11.40
N VAL A 153 -1.37 -8.21 10.51
CA VAL A 153 -1.41 -6.85 9.98
C VAL A 153 -1.60 -6.94 8.48
N ILE A 154 -2.59 -6.23 7.97
CA ILE A 154 -2.95 -6.22 6.56
C ILE A 154 -3.07 -4.76 6.13
N ALA A 155 -2.22 -4.35 5.20
CA ALA A 155 -2.17 -2.97 4.72
C ALA A 155 -2.33 -2.90 3.21
N LEU A 156 -3.24 -2.04 2.74
CA LEU A 156 -3.32 -1.67 1.33
C LEU A 156 -2.24 -0.63 1.00
N LEU A 157 -1.27 -1.00 0.17
CA LEU A 157 -0.12 -0.16 -0.16
C LEU A 157 0.19 -0.20 -1.65
N ARG A 158 0.89 0.83 -2.15
CA ARG A 158 1.45 0.81 -3.50
C ARG A 158 2.55 -0.26 -3.58
N LEU A 159 2.66 -0.97 -4.71
CA LEU A 159 3.68 -2.01 -4.89
C LEU A 159 5.11 -1.48 -4.71
N ASN A 160 5.39 -0.26 -5.17
CA ASN A 160 6.68 0.39 -5.00
C ASN A 160 7.06 0.67 -3.53
N TRP A 161 6.12 0.53 -2.58
CA TRP A 161 6.44 0.62 -1.17
C TRP A 161 7.44 -0.47 -0.75
N LEU A 162 7.44 -1.65 -1.38
CA LEU A 162 8.44 -2.70 -1.10
C LEU A 162 9.86 -2.33 -1.54
N ALA A 163 10.00 -1.39 -2.50
CA ALA A 163 11.26 -1.05 -3.13
C ALA A 163 11.80 0.31 -2.62
N ALA A 164 12.21 0.37 -1.36
CA ALA A 164 13.02 1.50 -0.87
C ALA A 164 14.06 1.06 0.16
N GLU A 165 15.28 1.57 0.01
CA GLU A 165 16.42 1.29 0.88
C GLU A 165 16.11 1.55 2.36
N LYS A 166 15.41 2.65 2.67
CA LYS A 166 15.00 2.99 4.05
C LYS A 166 14.14 1.92 4.74
N ARG A 167 13.54 0.99 3.99
CA ARG A 167 12.72 -0.11 4.51
C ARG A 167 13.41 -1.47 4.43
N TYR A 168 14.64 -1.54 3.91
CA TYR A 168 15.36 -2.80 3.68
C TYR A 168 15.43 -3.67 4.94
N ALA A 169 15.95 -3.13 6.05
CA ALA A 169 16.13 -3.90 7.27
C ALA A 169 14.80 -4.43 7.81
N PHE A 170 13.78 -3.57 7.84
CA PHE A 170 12.43 -3.94 8.27
C PHE A 170 11.83 -5.03 7.38
N LEU A 171 11.87 -4.87 6.06
CA LEU A 171 11.30 -5.82 5.11
C LEU A 171 12.05 -7.15 5.12
N ARG A 172 13.37 -7.16 5.37
CA ARG A 172 14.14 -8.41 5.53
C ARG A 172 13.79 -9.17 6.81
N GLN A 173 13.39 -8.47 7.86
CA GLN A 173 12.94 -9.09 9.10
C GLN A 173 11.44 -9.42 9.09
N ASN A 174 10.65 -8.69 8.32
CA ASN A 174 9.19 -8.81 8.26
C ASN A 174 8.75 -8.80 6.80
N THR A 175 9.16 -9.80 6.01
CA THR A 175 8.79 -9.86 4.60
C THR A 175 7.30 -10.21 4.47
N PRO A 176 6.44 -9.33 3.91
CA PRO A 176 5.01 -9.61 3.80
C PRO A 176 4.70 -10.62 2.69
N ASP A 177 3.57 -11.29 2.83
CA ASP A 177 2.85 -11.82 1.67
C ASP A 177 2.25 -10.66 0.87
N VAL A 178 2.31 -10.75 -0.46
CA VAL A 178 1.87 -9.69 -1.37
C VAL A 178 0.73 -10.20 -2.25
N TYR A 179 -0.43 -9.58 -2.11
CA TYR A 179 -1.63 -9.89 -2.89
C TYR A 179 -1.94 -8.75 -3.85
N ILE A 180 -1.58 -8.94 -5.11
CA ILE A 180 -1.63 -7.92 -6.16
C ILE A 180 -3.09 -7.71 -6.59
N LEU A 181 -3.53 -6.46 -6.60
CA LEU A 181 -4.84 -6.09 -7.16
C LEU A 181 -4.72 -5.88 -8.68
N PRO A 182 -5.38 -6.70 -9.52
CA PRO A 182 -5.31 -6.53 -10.98
C PRO A 182 -6.12 -5.31 -11.45
N ASN A 183 -7.16 -4.92 -10.73
CA ASN A 183 -7.89 -3.68 -10.99
C ASN A 183 -7.33 -2.58 -10.11
N ARG A 184 -7.07 -1.40 -10.70
CA ARG A 184 -6.56 -0.25 -9.94
C ARG A 184 -7.69 0.47 -9.22
N PRO A 185 -7.66 0.58 -7.89
CA PRO A 185 -8.55 1.48 -7.18
C PRO A 185 -8.30 2.94 -7.61
N SER A 186 -9.36 3.73 -7.71
CA SER A 186 -9.26 5.19 -7.84
C SER A 186 -9.65 5.79 -6.49
N PHE A 187 -8.67 6.37 -5.78
CA PHE A 187 -8.91 6.96 -4.45
C PHE A 187 -9.19 8.45 -4.49
N THR A 188 -8.91 9.10 -5.63
CA THR A 188 -9.31 10.46 -5.94
C THR A 188 -10.29 10.35 -7.12
N MET A 189 -11.42 11.05 -7.07
CA MET A 189 -12.42 11.03 -8.16
C MET A 189 -11.92 11.65 -9.48
N LEU A 190 -10.60 11.88 -9.63
CA LEU A 190 -9.94 12.59 -10.72
C LEU A 190 -9.07 11.67 -11.60
N GLY A 191 -9.16 10.35 -11.41
CA GLY A 191 -8.47 9.35 -12.22
C GLY A 191 -7.73 8.33 -11.36
N THR A 192 -7.45 7.16 -11.95
CA THR A 192 -6.63 6.13 -11.31
C THR A 192 -5.23 6.65 -11.08
N ASP A 193 -4.74 6.52 -9.85
CA ASP A 193 -3.33 6.70 -9.52
C ASP A 193 -2.50 5.83 -10.49
N MET A 194 -1.40 6.36 -11.04
CA MET A 194 -0.59 5.63 -12.04
C MET A 194 0.18 4.45 -11.45
N THR A 195 -0.09 4.07 -10.20
CA THR A 195 0.63 3.07 -9.43
C THR A 195 -0.23 1.86 -9.11
N GLU A 196 0.34 0.67 -9.26
CA GLU A 196 -0.24 -0.60 -8.84
C GLU A 196 -0.32 -0.70 -7.31
N TYR A 197 -1.39 -1.33 -6.83
CA TYR A 197 -1.65 -1.56 -5.42
C TYR A 197 -1.64 -3.05 -5.10
N ALA A 198 -1.27 -3.35 -3.86
CA ALA A 198 -1.36 -4.69 -3.30
C ALA A 198 -1.75 -4.64 -1.83
N TRP A 199 -2.38 -5.70 -1.36
CA TRP A 199 -2.49 -5.96 0.05
C TRP A 199 -1.21 -6.63 0.52
N MET A 200 -0.54 -6.02 1.49
CA MET A 200 0.63 -6.58 2.16
C MET A 200 0.17 -7.16 3.49
N ALA A 201 0.41 -8.47 3.69
CA ALA A 201 -0.07 -9.20 4.85
C ALA A 201 1.10 -9.75 5.66
N TRP A 202 1.06 -9.48 6.96
CA TRP A 202 1.99 -9.98 7.96
C TRP A 202 1.27 -10.83 9.01
N GLY A 203 1.30 -12.14 8.84
CA GLY A 203 0.91 -13.14 9.83
C GLY A 203 2.11 -13.81 10.51
N ALA A 204 1.85 -14.86 11.29
CA ALA A 204 2.88 -15.55 12.07
C ALA A 204 4.05 -16.08 11.23
N HIS A 205 3.81 -16.58 10.02
CA HIS A 205 4.86 -17.15 9.13
C HIS A 205 5.75 -16.09 8.47
N SER A 206 5.22 -14.89 8.27
CA SER A 206 5.93 -13.75 7.65
C SER A 206 6.68 -12.86 8.65
N ARG A 207 6.39 -13.03 9.95
CA ARG A 207 7.11 -12.31 11.03
C ARG A 207 8.41 -13.04 11.32
N ASN A 208 9.54 -12.32 11.27
CA ASN A 208 10.88 -12.89 11.31
C ASN A 208 11.22 -13.79 10.11
N GLY A 209 10.41 -13.73 9.05
CA GLY A 209 10.64 -14.43 7.79
C GLY A 209 11.39 -13.54 6.80
N VAL A 210 12.23 -14.18 5.96
CA VAL A 210 12.98 -13.52 4.88
C VAL A 210 12.32 -13.66 3.51
N ALA A 211 11.14 -14.27 3.47
CA ALA A 211 10.38 -14.54 2.25
C ALA A 211 8.88 -14.45 2.53
N GLY A 212 8.12 -14.02 1.52
CA GLY A 212 6.67 -14.01 1.50
C GLY A 212 6.18 -14.50 0.14
N LYS A 213 4.92 -14.91 0.06
CA LYS A 213 4.32 -15.35 -1.21
C LYS A 213 3.82 -14.15 -2.01
N ILE A 214 3.83 -14.28 -3.33
CA ILE A 214 3.14 -13.34 -4.23
C ILE A 214 1.92 -14.06 -4.79
N LYS A 215 0.76 -13.42 -4.72
CA LYS A 215 -0.48 -13.92 -5.32
C LYS A 215 -1.17 -12.81 -6.10
N LEU A 216 -1.65 -13.13 -7.29
CA LEU A 216 -2.53 -12.26 -8.05
C LEU A 216 -3.98 -12.52 -7.61
N LEU A 217 -4.70 -11.47 -7.20
CA LEU A 217 -6.12 -11.59 -6.85
C LEU A 217 -6.97 -11.68 -8.12
N GLU A 218 -8.18 -12.21 -7.97
CA GLU A 218 -9.17 -12.27 -9.05
C GLU A 218 -9.58 -10.87 -9.54
N VAL A 219 -9.88 -10.77 -10.83
CA VAL A 219 -10.42 -9.54 -11.41
C VAL A 219 -11.86 -9.30 -10.93
N THR A 220 -12.18 -8.04 -10.65
CA THR A 220 -13.52 -7.58 -10.33
C THR A 220 -14.19 -7.00 -11.58
N PRO A 221 -15.35 -7.53 -12.02
CA PRO A 221 -16.12 -6.98 -13.13
C PRO A 221 -16.41 -5.48 -12.97
N LEU A 222 -16.50 -4.74 -14.08
CA LEU A 222 -16.68 -3.28 -14.05
C LEU A 222 -17.99 -2.85 -13.36
N GLY A 223 -19.06 -3.65 -13.48
CA GLY A 223 -20.34 -3.39 -12.81
C GLY A 223 -20.21 -3.38 -11.28
N GLU A 224 -19.54 -4.39 -10.73
CA GLU A 224 -19.27 -4.49 -9.28
C GLU A 224 -18.38 -3.35 -8.77
N ARG A 225 -17.42 -2.90 -9.58
CA ARG A 225 -16.53 -1.78 -9.23
C ARG A 225 -17.26 -0.44 -9.10
N ARG A 226 -18.36 -0.26 -9.84
CA ARG A 226 -19.16 0.98 -9.90
C ARG A 226 -20.31 1.01 -8.90
N CYS A 227 -20.78 -0.13 -8.41
CA CYS A 227 -21.87 -0.19 -7.42
C CYS A 227 -21.46 0.26 -6.01
N ALA A 228 -20.17 0.24 -5.67
CA ALA A 228 -19.66 0.55 -4.33
C ALA A 228 -19.38 2.05 -4.06
N THR A 229 -19.94 2.96 -4.86
CA THR A 229 -19.79 4.42 -4.73
C THR A 229 -21.11 5.16 -4.45
N LYS A 230 -22.18 4.43 -4.12
CA LYS A 230 -23.46 4.98 -3.69
C LYS A 230 -23.66 4.77 -2.20
#